data_AF-A0A1C3WR18-F1
#
_entry.id   AF-A0A1C3WR18-F1
#
_cell.length_a   1.000
_cell.length_b   1.000
_cell.length_c   1.000
_cell.angle_alpha   90.00
_cell.angle_beta   90.00
_cell.angle_gamma   90.00
#
_symmetry.space_group_name_H-M   'P 1'
#
loop_
_entity.id
_entity.type
_entity.pdbx_description
1 polymer ?
#
loop_
_entity_poly.entity_id
_entity_poly.type
_entity_poly.pdbx_seq_one_letter_code
_entity_poly.pdbx_strand_id
1 'polypeptide(L)'
;MWWTFTEREVTWVKPDPTCPGERFRKAIAGWRNTDINGTPLKINSLSTKLTKVASYRRTICAVKARDYLLRRINGIEELIVAKASQARTALLEVTIEALQLLHWADFETLVDIIFARSGWNRISVLGGTKKLVDLELEHAVINERAAVQVKSSASQKTLDAYFRRMDATEQFDRFFFICHSPKGRRAPLTTALTFKSGPVAS
;
A
#
# COMPACT_ATOMS: atom_id res chain seq x y z
N MET A 1 -2.78 13.04 17.90
CA MET A 1 -3.84 13.57 18.79
C MET A 1 -3.66 12.94 20.15
N TRP A 2 -3.80 13.71 21.22
CA TRP A 2 -3.72 13.21 22.60
C TRP A 2 -5.10 13.24 23.25
N TRP A 3 -5.42 12.25 24.08
CA TRP A 3 -6.68 12.17 24.81
C TRP A 3 -6.47 11.53 26.19
N THR A 4 -7.39 11.79 27.12
CA THR A 4 -7.39 11.21 28.47
C THR A 4 -8.80 11.22 29.05
N PHE A 5 -9.04 10.39 30.07
CA PHE A 5 -10.20 10.51 30.94
C PHE A 5 -9.83 11.31 32.18
N THR A 6 -10.70 12.22 32.59
CA THR A 6 -10.51 13.02 33.81
C THR A 6 -11.47 12.59 34.90
N GLU A 7 -11.10 12.83 36.15
CA GLU A 7 -12.03 12.73 37.28
C GLU A 7 -13.23 13.68 37.07
N ARG A 8 -14.35 13.34 37.71
CA ARG A 8 -15.59 14.13 37.60
C ARG A 8 -15.47 15.47 38.34
N GLU A 9 -14.73 15.48 39.45
CA GLU A 9 -14.57 16.63 40.32
C GLU A 9 -13.68 17.69 39.69
N VAL A 10 -14.03 18.96 39.93
CA VAL A 10 -13.22 20.11 39.53
C VAL A 10 -12.64 20.70 40.80
N THR A 11 -11.32 20.71 40.90
CA THR A 11 -10.61 21.31 42.03
C THR A 11 -10.34 22.77 41.73
N TRP A 12 -10.69 23.62 42.69
CA TRP A 12 -10.39 25.05 42.66
C TRP A 12 -9.07 25.28 43.37
N VAL A 13 -8.15 25.96 42.69
CA VAL A 13 -6.85 26.29 43.26
C VAL A 13 -6.94 27.69 43.84
N LYS A 14 -6.57 27.84 45.11
CA LYS A 14 -6.23 29.17 45.64
C LYS A 14 -4.95 29.65 44.92
N PRO A 15 -4.65 30.96 44.87
CA PRO A 15 -3.44 31.44 44.21
C PRO A 15 -2.20 30.75 44.78
N ASP A 16 -1.66 29.77 44.04
CA ASP A 16 -0.51 28.95 44.41
C ASP A 16 0.51 29.06 43.26
N PRO A 17 1.73 29.56 43.52
CA PRO A 17 2.78 29.67 42.49
C PRO A 17 3.15 28.33 41.84
N THR A 18 2.90 27.20 42.49
CA THR A 18 3.28 25.86 42.02
C THR A 18 2.24 25.20 41.12
N CYS A 19 0.99 25.69 41.14
CA CYS A 19 -0.11 25.16 40.33
C CYS A 19 -0.78 26.28 39.52
N PRO A 20 -0.32 26.54 38.28
CA PRO A 20 -0.86 27.62 37.46
C PRO A 20 -2.29 27.30 37.00
N GLY A 21 -3.24 28.18 37.33
CA GLY A 21 -4.63 28.13 36.87
C GLY A 21 -5.65 28.28 38.00
N GLU A 22 -6.89 28.66 37.66
CA GLU A 22 -7.97 28.82 38.65
C GLU A 22 -8.64 27.48 39.01
N ARG A 23 -8.62 26.52 38.06
CA ARG A 23 -9.32 25.22 38.16
C ARG A 23 -8.54 24.14 37.41
N PHE A 24 -8.51 22.93 37.95
CA PHE A 24 -7.99 21.77 37.24
C PHE A 24 -8.85 20.51 37.46
N ARG A 25 -8.62 19.52 36.59
CA ARG A 25 -9.10 18.14 36.77
C ARG A 25 -7.92 17.18 36.65
N LYS A 26 -7.89 16.17 37.51
CA LYS A 26 -6.86 15.14 37.47
C LYS A 26 -7.17 14.12 36.37
N ALA A 27 -6.13 13.70 35.65
CA ALA A 27 -6.23 12.64 34.65
C ALA A 27 -6.20 11.25 35.34
N ILE A 28 -7.15 10.37 35.01
CA ILE A 28 -7.33 9.06 35.66
C ILE A 28 -6.21 8.08 35.28
N ALA A 29 -5.67 8.17 34.06
CA ALA A 29 -4.70 7.20 33.53
C ALA A 29 -3.64 7.86 32.62
N GLY A 30 -3.32 9.12 32.88
CA GLY A 30 -2.41 9.91 32.06
C GLY A 30 -2.93 10.15 30.63
N TRP A 31 -2.07 10.73 29.79
CA TRP A 31 -2.40 11.06 28.41
C TRP A 31 -2.02 9.93 27.45
N ARG A 32 -2.86 9.68 26.45
CA ARG A 32 -2.66 8.66 25.42
C ARG A 32 -2.69 9.28 24.03
N ASN A 33 -1.89 8.75 23.10
CA ASN A 33 -1.86 9.14 21.69
C ASN A 33 -2.25 8.01 20.72
N THR A 34 -2.72 6.88 21.25
CA THR A 34 -3.19 5.72 20.48
C THR A 34 -4.69 5.52 20.66
N ASP A 35 -5.31 4.74 19.78
CA ASP A 35 -6.63 4.15 20.08
C ASP A 35 -6.52 3.03 21.12
N ILE A 36 -7.66 2.39 21.44
CA ILE A 36 -7.75 1.26 22.38
C ILE A 36 -6.92 0.03 21.93
N ASN A 37 -6.65 -0.11 20.64
CA ASN A 37 -5.88 -1.20 20.05
C ASN A 37 -4.38 -0.87 19.95
N GLY A 38 -3.94 0.29 20.42
CA GLY A 38 -2.54 0.73 20.34
C GLY A 38 -2.15 1.38 19.01
N THR A 39 -3.10 1.62 18.11
CA THR A 39 -2.81 2.28 16.82
C THR A 39 -2.61 3.79 17.03
N PRO A 40 -1.49 4.39 16.57
CA PRO A 40 -1.25 5.82 16.74
C PRO A 40 -2.30 6.71 16.06
N LEU A 41 -2.87 7.65 16.82
CA LEU A 41 -3.84 8.64 16.33
C LEU A 41 -3.10 9.83 15.68
N LYS A 42 -2.47 9.58 14.53
CA LYS A 42 -1.72 10.58 13.75
C LYS A 42 -2.65 11.64 13.16
N ILE A 43 -2.20 12.89 13.07
CA ILE A 43 -3.07 13.99 12.61
C ILE A 43 -3.50 13.82 11.14
N ASN A 44 -2.63 13.24 10.31
CA ASN A 44 -2.88 12.97 8.89
C ASN A 44 -3.88 11.83 8.64
N SER A 45 -4.17 10.99 9.65
CA SER A 45 -5.18 9.94 9.56
C SER A 45 -6.54 10.35 10.11
N LEU A 46 -6.66 11.59 10.63
CA LEU A 46 -7.90 12.11 11.19
C LEU A 46 -8.63 13.00 10.19
N SER A 47 -9.96 12.93 10.22
CA SER A 47 -10.82 13.76 9.38
C SER A 47 -10.64 15.25 9.69
N THR A 48 -10.74 16.08 8.64
CA THR A 48 -10.78 17.55 8.74
C THR A 48 -11.90 18.05 9.65
N LYS A 49 -12.98 17.27 9.79
CA LYS A 49 -14.07 17.54 10.75
C LYS A 49 -13.57 17.63 12.20
N LEU A 50 -12.49 16.91 12.53
CA LEU A 50 -11.84 16.89 13.84
C LEU A 50 -10.60 17.78 13.88
N THR A 51 -9.75 17.73 12.85
CA THR A 51 -8.46 18.48 12.88
C THR A 51 -8.64 19.98 12.81
N LYS A 52 -9.77 20.50 12.31
CA LYS A 52 -10.11 21.93 12.40
C LYS A 52 -10.17 22.47 13.84
N VAL A 53 -10.36 21.59 14.83
CA VAL A 53 -10.35 21.98 16.24
C VAL A 53 -8.93 22.31 16.72
N ALA A 54 -7.89 21.89 16.00
CA ALA A 54 -6.50 22.16 16.36
C ALA A 54 -6.12 23.65 16.33
N SER A 55 -6.93 24.52 15.70
CA SER A 55 -6.73 25.98 15.72
C SER A 55 -7.11 26.62 17.06
N TYR A 56 -7.95 25.97 17.88
CA TYR A 56 -8.29 26.43 19.23
C TYR A 56 -7.11 26.18 20.17
N ARG A 57 -6.26 27.20 20.34
CA ARG A 57 -5.10 27.15 21.24
C ARG A 57 -5.47 27.71 22.61
N ARG A 58 -5.07 27.01 23.67
CA ARG A 58 -5.26 27.41 25.08
C ARG A 58 -6.74 27.70 25.47
N THR A 59 -7.69 27.16 24.73
CA THR A 59 -9.13 27.36 24.97
C THR A 59 -9.86 26.02 24.96
N ILE A 60 -10.86 25.89 25.83
CA ILE A 60 -11.76 24.74 25.83
C ILE A 60 -12.78 24.96 24.71
N CYS A 61 -12.96 23.96 23.85
CA CYS A 61 -13.92 24.02 22.76
C CYS A 61 -14.75 22.75 22.68
N ALA A 62 -15.97 22.87 22.18
CA ALA A 62 -16.83 21.73 21.93
C ALA A 62 -16.42 21.05 20.61
N VAL A 63 -16.20 19.73 20.66
CA VAL A 63 -15.90 18.93 19.47
C VAL A 63 -17.21 18.59 18.76
N LYS A 64 -17.50 19.31 17.65
CA LYS A 64 -18.72 19.06 16.84
C LYS A 64 -18.79 17.62 16.31
N ALA A 65 -17.66 17.02 15.95
CA ALA A 65 -17.57 15.65 15.45
C ALA A 65 -17.32 14.64 16.59
N ARG A 66 -18.10 14.72 17.69
CA ARG A 66 -17.90 13.90 18.90
C ARG A 66 -17.97 12.40 18.61
N ASP A 67 -18.97 11.95 17.85
CA ASP A 67 -19.18 10.52 17.59
C ASP A 67 -18.06 9.93 16.72
N TYR A 68 -17.52 10.74 15.81
CA TYR A 68 -16.31 10.39 15.06
C TYR A 68 -15.10 10.24 16.01
N LEU A 69 -14.87 11.23 16.89
CA LEU A 69 -13.77 11.18 17.85
C LEU A 69 -13.84 9.92 18.74
N LEU A 70 -15.02 9.61 19.28
CA LEU A 70 -15.21 8.43 20.14
C LEU A 70 -14.95 7.13 19.38
N ARG A 71 -15.46 7.01 18.14
CA ARG A 71 -15.18 5.84 17.31
C ARG A 71 -13.69 5.67 17.04
N ARG A 72 -12.98 6.76 16.71
CA ARG A 72 -11.52 6.72 16.50
C ARG A 72 -10.74 6.33 17.76
N ILE A 73 -11.12 6.84 18.94
CA ILE A 73 -10.49 6.47 20.21
C ILE A 73 -10.74 5.00 20.54
N ASN A 74 -11.94 4.50 20.26
CA ASN A 74 -12.33 3.11 20.49
C ASN A 74 -11.87 2.13 19.38
N GLY A 75 -11.06 2.59 18.42
CA GLY A 75 -10.59 1.73 17.32
C GLY A 75 -11.71 1.25 16.38
N ILE A 76 -12.86 1.93 16.38
CA ILE A 76 -14.01 1.60 15.55
C ILE A 76 -13.85 2.28 14.19
N GLU A 77 -13.83 1.47 13.12
CA GLU A 77 -13.77 1.96 11.75
C GLU A 77 -15.11 2.62 11.33
N GLU A 78 -15.02 3.62 10.46
CA GLU A 78 -16.20 4.24 9.86
C GLU A 78 -16.88 3.26 8.91
N LEU A 79 -18.22 3.14 8.99
CA LEU A 79 -18.98 2.25 8.12
C LEU A 79 -18.69 2.46 6.62
N ILE A 80 -18.50 3.71 6.20
CA ILE A 80 -18.17 4.02 4.80
C ILE A 80 -16.77 3.53 4.40
N VAL A 81 -15.81 3.54 5.32
CA VAL A 81 -14.46 3.05 5.08
C VAL A 81 -14.48 1.53 4.96
N ALA A 82 -15.19 0.86 5.87
CA ALA A 82 -15.40 -0.60 5.80
C ALA A 82 -16.07 -1.01 4.48
N LYS A 83 -17.14 -0.31 4.08
CA LYS A 83 -17.83 -0.53 2.80
C LYS A 83 -16.92 -0.30 1.59
N ALA A 84 -16.13 0.77 1.59
CA ALA A 84 -15.19 1.05 0.51
C ALA A 84 -14.10 -0.02 0.39
N SER A 85 -13.55 -0.47 1.52
CA SER A 85 -12.57 -1.57 1.57
C SER A 85 -13.17 -2.86 1.02
N GLN A 86 -14.39 -3.21 1.42
CA GLN A 86 -15.09 -4.40 0.93
C GLN A 86 -15.34 -4.32 -0.59
N ALA A 87 -15.83 -3.18 -1.09
CA ALA A 87 -16.07 -2.98 -2.52
C ALA A 87 -14.77 -3.08 -3.34
N ARG A 88 -13.67 -2.53 -2.82
CA ARG A 88 -12.35 -2.66 -3.44
C ARG A 88 -11.89 -4.11 -3.51
N THR A 89 -12.05 -4.87 -2.42
CA THR A 89 -11.70 -6.30 -2.41
C THR A 89 -12.53 -7.08 -3.43
N ALA A 90 -13.85 -6.87 -3.46
CA ALA A 90 -14.73 -7.52 -4.42
C ALA A 90 -14.36 -7.20 -5.87
N LEU A 91 -14.03 -5.93 -6.18
CA LEU A 91 -13.55 -5.54 -7.51
C LEU A 91 -12.24 -6.26 -7.88
N LEU A 92 -11.30 -6.37 -6.95
CA LEU A 92 -10.04 -7.08 -7.19
C LEU A 92 -10.26 -8.57 -7.44
N GLU A 93 -11.14 -9.22 -6.68
CA GLU A 93 -11.48 -10.63 -6.86
C GLU A 93 -12.05 -10.89 -8.26
N VAL A 94 -13.07 -10.12 -8.66
CA VAL A 94 -13.68 -10.24 -10.00
C VAL A 94 -12.67 -9.93 -11.11
N THR A 95 -11.78 -8.95 -10.89
CA THR A 95 -10.72 -8.62 -11.86
C THR A 95 -9.74 -9.77 -12.02
N ILE A 96 -9.33 -10.41 -10.92
CA ILE A 96 -8.44 -11.58 -10.96
C ILE A 96 -9.12 -12.72 -11.73
N GLU A 97 -10.39 -13.00 -11.47
CA GLU A 97 -11.15 -14.01 -12.20
C GLU A 97 -11.23 -13.69 -13.70
N ALA A 98 -11.51 -12.44 -14.07
CA ALA A 98 -11.54 -12.01 -15.45
C ALA A 98 -10.19 -12.19 -16.16
N LEU A 99 -9.08 -11.86 -15.48
CA LEU A 99 -7.72 -12.10 -16.01
C LEU A 99 -7.45 -13.59 -16.22
N GLN A 100 -7.96 -14.46 -15.35
CA GLN A 100 -7.77 -15.91 -15.46
C GLN A 100 -8.56 -16.55 -16.61
N LEU A 101 -9.60 -15.86 -17.10
CA LEU A 101 -10.39 -16.27 -18.28
C LEU A 101 -9.76 -15.83 -19.61
N LEU A 102 -8.76 -14.95 -19.59
CA LEU A 102 -8.11 -14.49 -20.82
C LEU A 102 -7.42 -15.64 -21.54
N HIS A 103 -7.56 -15.66 -22.87
CA HIS A 103 -6.72 -16.48 -23.71
C HIS A 103 -5.26 -16.01 -23.59
N TRP A 104 -4.29 -16.93 -23.74
CA TRP A 104 -2.87 -16.63 -23.50
C TRP A 104 -2.36 -15.46 -24.36
N ALA A 105 -2.83 -15.32 -25.60
CA ALA A 105 -2.44 -14.23 -26.50
C ALA A 105 -3.03 -12.87 -26.07
N ASP A 106 -4.25 -12.86 -25.54
CA ASP A 106 -4.88 -11.65 -25.02
C ASP A 106 -4.20 -11.19 -23.74
N PHE A 107 -3.76 -12.15 -22.91
CA PHE A 107 -2.97 -11.86 -21.72
C PHE A 107 -1.59 -11.27 -22.08
N GLU A 108 -0.90 -11.81 -23.08
CA GLU A 108 0.34 -11.20 -23.61
C GLU A 108 0.11 -9.77 -24.09
N THR A 109 -0.98 -9.53 -24.82
CA THR A 109 -1.35 -8.19 -25.31
C THR A 109 -1.63 -7.23 -24.16
N LEU A 110 -2.35 -7.67 -23.14
CA LEU A 110 -2.60 -6.86 -21.94
C LEU A 110 -1.28 -6.49 -21.23
N VAL A 111 -0.37 -7.44 -21.10
CA VAL A 111 0.95 -7.21 -20.49
C VAL A 111 1.75 -6.20 -21.32
N ASP A 112 1.76 -6.32 -22.65
CA ASP A 112 2.42 -5.36 -23.55
C ASP A 112 1.85 -3.95 -23.34
N ILE A 113 0.52 -3.79 -23.26
CA ILE A 113 -0.13 -2.50 -23.01
C ILE A 113 0.25 -1.91 -21.64
N ILE A 114 0.34 -2.74 -20.59
CA ILE A 114 0.74 -2.30 -19.25
C ILE A 114 2.16 -1.75 -19.28
N PHE A 115 3.09 -2.44 -19.96
CA PHE A 115 4.47 -1.99 -20.11
C PHE A 115 4.57 -0.71 -20.94
N ALA A 116 3.88 -0.64 -22.07
CA ALA A 116 3.81 0.56 -22.91
C ALA A 116 3.35 1.80 -22.13
N ARG A 117 2.31 1.66 -21.29
CA ARG A 117 1.83 2.75 -20.42
C ARG A 117 2.75 3.08 -19.26
N SER A 118 3.70 2.20 -18.95
CA SER A 118 4.68 2.38 -17.88
C SER A 118 6.02 2.93 -18.37
N GLY A 119 6.10 3.37 -19.64
CA GLY A 119 7.31 3.94 -20.23
C GLY A 119 8.26 2.93 -20.87
N TRP A 120 7.88 1.65 -20.91
CA TRP A 120 8.63 0.59 -21.59
C TRP A 120 8.13 0.42 -23.02
N ASN A 121 9.01 0.61 -23.99
CA ASN A 121 8.72 0.42 -25.40
C ASN A 121 9.17 -0.97 -25.86
N ARG A 122 8.34 -1.65 -26.64
CA ARG A 122 8.69 -2.95 -27.20
C ARG A 122 9.75 -2.80 -28.29
N ILE A 123 10.86 -3.52 -28.14
CA ILE A 123 11.89 -3.65 -29.17
C ILE A 123 11.67 -5.00 -29.85
N SER A 124 11.09 -5.01 -31.04
CA SER A 124 11.00 -6.25 -31.82
C SER A 124 12.33 -6.50 -32.54
N VAL A 125 13.09 -7.53 -32.17
CA VAL A 125 14.06 -8.13 -33.10
C VAL A 125 13.31 -9.18 -33.93
N LEU A 126 12.54 -8.73 -34.92
CA LEU A 126 12.08 -9.57 -36.02
C LEU A 126 13.28 -9.83 -36.95
N GLY A 127 14.07 -10.85 -36.65
CA GLY A 127 15.15 -11.29 -37.53
C GLY A 127 16.38 -11.78 -36.81
N GLY A 128 16.35 -13.01 -36.30
CA GLY A 128 17.52 -13.65 -35.72
C GLY A 128 17.10 -14.75 -34.76
N THR A 129 17.38 -15.99 -35.14
CA THR A 129 17.20 -17.22 -34.36
C THR A 129 17.69 -17.09 -32.91
N LYS A 130 16.79 -16.76 -31.98
CA LYS A 130 16.69 -17.27 -30.58
C LYS A 130 15.63 -16.48 -29.79
N LYS A 131 14.35 -16.86 -29.92
CA LYS A 131 13.28 -16.38 -29.02
C LYS A 131 13.45 -16.99 -27.64
N LEU A 132 14.24 -16.34 -26.78
CA LEU A 132 14.41 -16.75 -25.38
C LEU A 132 13.30 -16.19 -24.47
N VAL A 133 12.61 -15.12 -24.88
CA VAL A 133 11.58 -14.39 -24.10
C VAL A 133 10.41 -13.95 -24.99
N ASP A 134 9.26 -13.63 -24.38
CA ASP A 134 8.03 -13.26 -25.10
C ASP A 134 8.03 -11.78 -25.53
N LEU A 135 8.56 -10.89 -24.67
CA LEU A 135 8.76 -9.47 -24.98
C LEU A 135 10.19 -9.05 -24.65
N GLU A 136 10.80 -8.28 -25.55
CA GLU A 136 11.98 -7.45 -25.25
C GLU A 136 11.52 -6.00 -25.20
N LEU A 137 11.91 -5.31 -24.14
CA LEU A 137 11.50 -3.94 -23.86
C LEU A 137 12.71 -3.04 -23.63
N GLU A 138 12.54 -1.75 -23.89
CA GLU A 138 13.49 -0.68 -23.55
C GLU A 138 12.78 0.47 -22.87
N HIS A 139 13.43 1.04 -21.86
CA HIS A 139 12.99 2.27 -21.22
C HIS A 139 13.96 3.41 -21.56
N ALA A 140 13.63 4.19 -22.58
CA ALA A 140 14.52 5.21 -23.17
C ALA A 140 15.04 6.25 -22.15
N VAL A 141 14.25 6.62 -21.14
CA VAL A 141 14.66 7.64 -20.16
C VAL A 141 15.76 7.16 -19.21
N ILE A 142 15.76 5.88 -18.85
CA ILE A 142 16.74 5.31 -17.91
C ILE A 142 17.74 4.39 -18.61
N ASN A 143 17.63 4.28 -19.94
CA ASN A 143 18.49 3.48 -20.81
C ASN A 143 18.62 2.02 -20.33
N GLU A 144 17.51 1.41 -19.92
CA GLU A 144 17.47 0.01 -19.49
C GLU A 144 16.74 -0.85 -20.52
N ARG A 145 17.22 -2.09 -20.68
CA ARG A 145 16.56 -3.15 -21.45
C ARG A 145 15.98 -4.20 -20.50
N ALA A 146 14.81 -4.71 -20.86
CA ALA A 146 14.15 -5.75 -20.09
C ALA A 146 13.69 -6.92 -20.95
N ALA A 147 13.78 -8.11 -20.37
CA ALA A 147 13.21 -9.32 -20.92
C ALA A 147 11.95 -9.69 -20.13
N VAL A 148 10.85 -10.03 -20.83
CA VAL A 148 9.59 -10.42 -20.21
C VAL A 148 9.18 -11.82 -20.65
N GLN A 149 8.87 -12.67 -19.68
CA GLN A 149 8.15 -13.92 -19.91
C GLN A 149 6.75 -13.82 -19.33
N VAL A 150 5.76 -14.12 -20.17
CA VAL A 150 4.34 -14.17 -19.85
C VAL A 150 3.90 -15.63 -19.82
N LYS A 151 3.16 -16.01 -18.77
CA LYS A 151 2.55 -17.34 -18.65
C LYS A 151 1.14 -17.22 -18.10
N SER A 152 0.19 -17.92 -18.68
CA SER A 152 -1.14 -18.05 -18.07
C SER A 152 -1.07 -18.83 -16.75
N SER A 153 -0.23 -19.87 -16.68
CA SER A 153 0.05 -20.60 -15.46
C SER A 153 1.51 -21.04 -15.35
N ALA A 154 2.08 -20.94 -14.16
CA ALA A 154 3.48 -21.29 -13.90
C ALA A 154 3.68 -21.83 -12.47
N SER A 155 4.66 -22.72 -12.32
CA SER A 155 5.12 -23.20 -11.01
C SER A 155 6.35 -22.43 -10.53
N GLN A 156 6.68 -22.54 -9.24
CA GLN A 156 7.94 -21.98 -8.71
C GLN A 156 9.17 -22.51 -9.48
N LYS A 157 9.18 -23.79 -9.84
CA LYS A 157 10.25 -24.40 -10.65
C LYS A 157 10.39 -23.73 -12.03
N THR A 158 9.28 -23.31 -12.63
CA THR A 158 9.26 -22.59 -13.91
C THR A 158 9.88 -21.20 -13.76
N LEU A 159 9.54 -20.49 -12.67
CA LEU A 159 10.09 -19.18 -12.34
C LEU A 159 11.61 -19.26 -12.10
N ASP A 160 12.05 -20.21 -11.28
CA ASP A 160 13.47 -20.40 -10.97
C ASP A 160 14.27 -20.77 -12.22
N ALA A 161 13.71 -21.61 -13.08
CA ALA A 161 14.33 -21.98 -14.35
C ALA A 161 14.44 -20.80 -15.32
N TYR A 162 13.48 -19.87 -15.31
CA TYR A 162 13.55 -18.64 -16.08
C TYR A 162 14.69 -17.75 -15.59
N PHE A 163 14.76 -17.45 -14.30
CA PHE A 163 15.84 -16.61 -13.74
C PHE A 163 17.23 -17.21 -13.97
N ARG A 164 17.40 -18.53 -13.81
CA ARG A 164 18.69 -19.19 -14.10
C ARG A 164 19.15 -19.04 -15.55
N ARG A 165 18.23 -18.98 -16.51
CA ARG A 165 18.58 -18.76 -17.93
C ARG A 165 18.93 -17.30 -18.21
N MET A 166 18.24 -16.39 -17.53
CA MET A 166 18.41 -14.95 -17.66
C MET A 166 19.71 -14.47 -17.00
N ASP A 167 20.09 -15.03 -15.85
CA ASP A 167 21.38 -14.77 -15.20
C ASP A 167 22.56 -15.20 -16.08
N ALA A 168 22.35 -16.14 -17.00
CA ALA A 168 23.36 -16.58 -17.96
C ALA A 168 23.47 -15.67 -19.20
N THR A 169 22.62 -14.64 -19.31
CA THR A 169 22.61 -13.69 -20.43
C THR A 169 22.88 -12.27 -19.94
N GLU A 170 24.04 -11.69 -20.29
CA GLU A 170 24.39 -10.28 -19.99
C GLU A 170 23.67 -9.26 -20.90
N GLN A 171 22.52 -9.62 -21.48
CA GLN A 171 21.86 -8.85 -22.53
C GLN A 171 20.82 -7.84 -22.01
N PHE A 172 20.32 -8.03 -20.78
CA PHE A 172 19.21 -7.24 -20.23
C PHE A 172 19.51 -6.78 -18.81
N ASP A 173 19.09 -5.56 -18.49
CA ASP A 173 19.24 -4.96 -17.15
C ASP A 173 18.13 -5.43 -16.18
N ARG A 174 16.96 -5.81 -16.73
CA ARG A 174 15.81 -6.29 -15.95
C ARG A 174 15.14 -7.52 -16.53
N PHE A 175 14.54 -8.30 -15.64
CA PHE A 175 13.75 -9.47 -15.98
C PHE A 175 12.38 -9.41 -15.33
N PHE A 176 11.35 -9.64 -16.12
CA PHE A 176 9.97 -9.67 -15.66
C PHE A 176 9.35 -11.03 -15.95
N PHE A 177 8.74 -11.63 -14.94
CA PHE A 177 7.95 -12.85 -15.09
C PHE A 177 6.52 -12.57 -14.66
N ILE A 178 5.58 -12.63 -15.60
CA ILE A 178 4.19 -12.26 -15.39
C ILE A 178 3.30 -13.50 -15.49
N CYS A 179 2.51 -13.76 -14.44
CA CYS A 179 1.64 -14.93 -14.35
C CYS A 179 0.35 -14.62 -13.60
N HIS A 180 -0.80 -14.97 -14.18
CA HIS A 180 -2.11 -14.77 -13.54
C HIS A 180 -2.63 -16.00 -12.77
N SER A 181 -2.17 -17.21 -13.10
CA SER A 181 -2.56 -18.47 -12.40
C SER A 181 -1.35 -19.26 -11.88
N PRO A 182 -0.65 -18.78 -10.83
CA PRO A 182 0.49 -19.48 -10.25
C PRO A 182 0.08 -20.80 -9.58
N LYS A 183 0.91 -21.84 -9.73
CA LYS A 183 0.74 -23.17 -9.13
C LYS A 183 1.75 -23.36 -7.98
N GLY A 184 1.27 -23.48 -6.74
CA GLY A 184 2.12 -23.76 -5.57
C GLY A 184 1.84 -22.84 -4.38
N ARG A 185 2.83 -22.74 -3.47
CA ARG A 185 2.70 -22.01 -2.19
C ARG A 185 2.28 -20.55 -2.46
N ARG A 186 1.07 -20.21 -2.02
CA ARG A 186 0.52 -18.86 -2.01
C ARG A 186 1.39 -17.97 -1.14
N ALA A 187 2.29 -17.19 -1.72
CA ALA A 187 2.51 -15.88 -1.13
C ALA A 187 1.18 -15.13 -1.23
N PRO A 188 0.74 -14.38 -0.20
CA PRO A 188 -0.44 -13.55 -0.33
C PRO A 188 -0.33 -12.69 -1.58
N LEU A 189 -1.48 -12.34 -2.18
CA LEU A 189 -1.63 -11.41 -3.30
C LEU A 189 -1.19 -9.98 -2.90
N THR A 190 0.04 -9.83 -2.44
CA THR A 190 0.85 -8.69 -2.78
C THR A 190 1.27 -8.97 -4.21
N THR A 191 0.92 -8.07 -5.13
CA THR A 191 1.52 -8.02 -6.47
C THR A 191 3.03 -8.14 -6.31
N ALA A 192 3.57 -9.35 -6.40
CA ALA A 192 4.99 -9.60 -6.39
C ALA A 192 5.45 -9.36 -7.83
N LEU A 193 5.46 -8.10 -8.23
CA LEU A 193 6.50 -7.62 -9.13
C LEU A 193 7.79 -7.75 -8.32
N THR A 194 8.37 -8.95 -8.35
CA THR A 194 9.69 -9.17 -7.76
C THR A 194 10.69 -8.49 -8.69
N PHE A 195 10.96 -7.22 -8.43
CA PHE A 195 12.10 -6.53 -9.01
C PHE A 195 13.35 -7.09 -8.33
N LYS A 196 13.98 -8.10 -8.94
CA LYS A 196 15.41 -8.32 -8.70
C LYS A 196 16.16 -7.45 -9.69
N SER A 197 16.69 -6.32 -9.23
CA SER A 197 17.83 -5.71 -9.88
C SER A 197 19.00 -6.68 -9.74
N GLY A 198 19.54 -7.17 -10.87
CA GLY A 198 20.85 -7.81 -10.86
C GLY A 198 21.90 -6.83 -10.32
N PRO A 199 23.03 -7.31 -9.76
CA PRO A 199 24.09 -6.43 -9.30
C PRO A 199 24.56 -5.58 -10.49
N VAL A 200 24.48 -4.26 -10.33
CA VAL A 200 25.09 -3.31 -11.26
C VAL A 200 26.59 -3.56 -11.20
N ALA A 201 27.17 -4.01 -12.31
CA ALA A 201 28.62 -4.09 -12.44
C ALA A 201 29.19 -2.68 -12.31
N SER A 202 30.01 -2.48 -11.28
CA SER A 202 30.76 -1.26 -10.96
C SER A 202 31.89 -1.00 -11.94
#